data_AF-A0A093HVF9-F1
#
_entry.id   AF-A0A093HVF9-F1
#
_cell.length_a   1.000
_cell.length_b   1.000
_cell.length_c   1.000
_cell.angle_alpha   90.00
_cell.angle_beta   90.00
_cell.angle_gamma   90.00
#
_symmetry.space_group_name_H-M   'P 1'
#
loop_
_entity.id
_entity.type
_entity.pdbx_description
1 polymer ?
#
loop_
_entity_poly.entity_id
_entity_poly.type
_entity_poly.pdbx_seq_one_letter_code
_entity_poly.pdbx_strand_id
1 'polypeptide(L)'
;MKDGILRVWDINREKIIQSAATDSQICSLLWLPKTSKLMTGQGLPRNQMTIWKYPMLINSSELYGKYFGHKGRVLHVALSPDESRLFSVAADGTACVWTCHESGES
;
A
#
# COMPACT_ATOMS: atom_id res chain seq x y z
N MET A 1 -13.91 14.23 2.35
CA MET A 1 -13.87 12.98 3.14
C MET A 1 -12.46 12.82 3.68
N LYS A 2 -12.26 12.75 5.00
CA LYS A 2 -10.92 12.49 5.58
C LYS A 2 -11.04 11.47 6.70
N ASP A 3 -10.30 10.37 6.55
CA ASP A 3 -9.43 9.99 7.65
C ASP A 3 -8.01 9.88 7.07
N GLY A 4 -7.72 8.96 6.15
CA GLY A 4 -6.43 8.94 5.45
C GLY A 4 -5.21 8.76 6.37
N ILE A 5 -5.46 8.39 7.63
CA ILE A 5 -4.47 7.99 8.61
C ILE A 5 -4.43 6.47 8.62
N LEU A 6 -3.26 5.92 8.31
CA LEU A 6 -2.96 4.51 8.55
C LEU A 6 -2.75 4.33 10.06
N ARG A 7 -3.45 3.38 10.68
CA ARG A 7 -3.30 3.07 12.11
C ARG A 7 -3.06 1.57 12.30
N VAL A 8 -2.12 1.23 13.18
CA VAL A 8 -1.89 -0.13 13.65
C VAL A 8 -2.34 -0.20 15.11
N TRP A 9 -3.14 -1.21 15.42
CA TRP A 9 -3.74 -1.41 16.73
C TRP A 9 -3.18 -2.67 17.37
N ASP A 10 -2.91 -2.59 18.67
CA ASP A 10 -2.78 -3.76 19.52
C ASP A 10 -4.16 -4.06 20.10
N ILE A 11 -4.80 -5.12 19.60
CA ILE A 11 -6.18 -5.48 19.96
C ILE A 11 -6.25 -5.91 21.43
N ASN A 12 -5.23 -6.59 21.95
CA ASN A 12 -5.23 -7.05 23.34
C ASN A 12 -5.08 -5.91 24.34
N ARG A 13 -4.47 -4.80 23.92
CA ARG A 13 -4.29 -3.59 24.74
C ARG A 13 -5.26 -2.47 24.37
N GLU A 14 -6.15 -2.71 23.41
CA GLU A 14 -7.15 -1.76 22.92
C GLU A 14 -6.59 -0.36 22.58
N LYS A 15 -5.36 -0.32 22.03
CA LYS A 15 -4.67 0.95 21.77
C LYS A 15 -4.03 1.01 20.39
N ILE A 16 -3.99 2.21 19.83
CA ILE A 16 -3.16 2.52 18.67
C ILE A 16 -1.70 2.43 19.11
N ILE A 17 -0.92 1.59 18.45
CA ILE A 17 0.52 1.47 18.70
C ILE A 17 1.37 2.23 17.69
N GLN A 18 0.78 2.55 16.53
CA GLN A 18 1.44 3.36 15.51
C GLN A 18 0.44 4.00 14.56
N SER A 19 0.77 5.18 14.03
CA SER A 19 -0.02 5.83 13.00
C SER A 19 0.82 6.67 12.05
N ALA A 20 0.41 6.75 10.78
CA ALA A 20 1.04 7.62 9.78
C ALA A 20 -0.02 8.29 8.91
N ALA A 21 0.19 9.57 8.60
CA ALA A 21 -0.62 10.27 7.62
C ALA A 21 -0.26 9.79 6.21
N THR A 22 -1.27 9.46 5.42
CA THR A 22 -1.08 9.02 4.03
C THR A 22 -1.49 10.10 3.02
N ASP A 23 -2.03 11.22 3.52
CA ASP A 23 -2.52 12.39 2.78
C ASP A 23 -3.55 12.08 1.66
N SER A 24 -4.12 10.88 1.67
CA SER A 24 -5.14 10.41 0.73
C SER A 24 -6.09 9.42 1.42
N GLN A 25 -7.25 9.18 0.82
CA GLN A 25 -8.12 8.08 1.24
C GLN A 25 -7.40 6.75 1.09
N ILE A 26 -7.54 5.88 2.10
CA ILE A 26 -7.04 4.50 2.05
C ILE A 26 -8.22 3.62 1.62
N CYS A 27 -8.11 2.98 0.45
CA CYS A 27 -9.15 2.12 -0.10
C CYS A 27 -8.91 0.64 0.21
N SER A 28 -7.66 0.25 0.41
CA SER A 28 -7.26 -1.14 0.62
C SER A 28 -5.91 -1.20 1.33
N LEU A 29 -5.70 -2.28 2.10
CA LEU A 29 -4.52 -2.53 2.93
C LEU A 29 -4.10 -3.98 2.76
N LEU A 30 -2.79 -4.24 2.71
CA LEU A 30 -2.25 -5.59 2.85
C LEU A 30 -0.91 -5.60 3.57
N TRP A 31 -0.62 -6.70 4.24
CA TRP A 31 0.72 -6.99 4.78
C TRP A 31 1.59 -7.62 3.70
N LEU A 32 2.89 -7.35 3.77
CA LEU A 32 3.94 -7.99 2.98
C LEU A 32 4.81 -8.85 3.92
N PRO A 33 4.42 -10.11 4.18
CA PRO A 33 4.96 -10.93 5.27
C PRO A 33 6.48 -11.11 5.19
N LYS A 34 7.00 -11.43 4.00
CA LYS A 34 8.45 -11.62 3.79
C LYS A 34 9.32 -10.42 4.12
N THR A 35 8.76 -9.20 4.14
CA THR A 35 9.56 -7.97 4.20
C THR A 35 9.29 -7.09 5.42
N SER A 36 8.40 -7.50 6.33
CA SER A 36 7.94 -6.65 7.45
C SER A 36 7.46 -5.26 6.98
N LYS A 37 6.76 -5.25 5.85
CA LYS A 37 6.16 -4.04 5.28
C LYS A 37 4.65 -4.21 5.19
N LEU A 38 3.96 -3.12 4.97
CA LEU A 38 2.55 -3.09 4.60
C LEU A 38 2.37 -2.19 3.39
N MET A 39 1.30 -2.41 2.65
CA MET A 39 0.95 -1.58 1.50
C MET A 39 -0.44 -0.98 1.67
N THR A 40 -0.58 0.28 1.31
CA THR A 40 -1.85 1.00 1.21
C THR A 40 -2.16 1.27 -0.26
N GLY A 41 -3.37 0.95 -0.71
CA GLY A 41 -3.92 1.45 -1.98
C GLY A 41 -4.71 2.74 -1.75
N GLN A 42 -4.41 3.78 -2.53
CA GLN A 42 -4.92 5.14 -2.29
C GLN A 42 -5.69 5.74 -3.48
N GLY A 43 -6.45 6.80 -3.20
CA GLY A 43 -7.20 7.57 -4.19
C GLY A 43 -6.56 8.92 -4.52
N LEU A 44 -7.39 9.93 -4.73
CA LEU A 44 -6.94 11.29 -5.04
C LEU A 44 -6.05 11.87 -3.93
N PRO A 45 -5.04 12.70 -4.26
CA PRO A 45 -4.76 13.19 -5.61
C PRO A 45 -3.85 12.31 -6.46
N ARG A 46 -3.20 11.29 -5.87
CA ARG A 46 -2.11 10.54 -6.54
C ARG A 46 -2.52 9.22 -7.17
N ASN A 47 -3.63 8.61 -6.72
CA ASN A 47 -4.11 7.31 -7.18
C ASN A 47 -3.02 6.20 -7.09
N GLN A 48 -2.22 6.24 -6.04
CA GLN A 48 -1.01 5.44 -5.92
C GLN A 48 -1.18 4.27 -4.94
N MET A 49 -0.20 3.37 -4.94
CA MET A 49 0.04 2.49 -3.79
C MET A 49 1.33 2.91 -3.07
N THR A 50 1.32 2.81 -1.74
CA THR A 50 2.48 3.18 -0.91
C THR A 50 2.86 1.99 -0.03
N ILE A 51 4.16 1.68 0.01
CA ILE A 51 4.74 0.63 0.85
C ILE A 51 5.42 1.26 2.06
N TRP A 52 5.01 0.83 3.24
CA TRP A 52 5.48 1.35 4.52
C TRP A 52 6.31 0.30 5.25
N LYS A 53 7.48 0.68 5.75
CA LYS A 53 8.30 -0.14 6.66
C LYS A 53 7.64 -0.16 8.03
N TYR A 54 7.27 -1.34 8.51
CA TYR A 54 6.79 -1.57 9.86
C TYR A 54 7.99 -1.95 10.77
N PRO A 55 8.06 -1.53 12.05
CA PRO A 55 7.02 -0.87 12.87
C PRO A 55 6.96 0.65 12.79
N MET A 56 7.86 1.31 12.07
CA MET A 56 7.96 2.78 12.09
C MET A 56 6.96 3.50 11.19
N LEU A 57 6.23 2.77 10.33
CA LEU A 57 5.38 3.33 9.27
C LEU A 57 6.10 4.41 8.45
N ILE A 58 7.34 4.12 8.04
CA ILE A 58 8.10 5.00 7.16
C ILE A 58 7.76 4.64 5.72
N ASN A 59 7.31 5.62 4.94
CA ASN A 59 7.12 5.46 3.50
C ASN A 59 8.48 5.07 2.86
N SER A 60 8.53 3.87 2.29
CA SER A 60 9.76 3.27 1.77
C SER A 60 9.79 3.18 0.26
N SER A 61 8.62 3.15 -0.38
CA SER A 61 8.46 3.08 -1.81
C SER A 61 7.04 3.48 -2.17
N GLU A 62 6.91 4.22 -3.27
CA GLU A 62 5.62 4.53 -3.88
C GLU A 62 5.58 3.88 -5.26
N LEU A 63 4.51 3.14 -5.53
CA LEU A 63 4.25 2.56 -6.83
C LEU A 63 3.34 3.52 -7.58
N TYR A 64 3.95 4.30 -8.46
CA TYR A 64 3.28 5.22 -9.37
C TYR A 64 4.01 5.27 -10.72
N GLY A 65 3.32 5.68 -11.78
CA GLY A 65 3.98 5.88 -13.07
C GLY A 65 3.12 6.65 -14.05
N LYS A 66 3.73 7.60 -14.76
CA LYS A 66 3.11 8.33 -15.89
C LYS A 66 2.66 7.37 -17.01
N TYR A 67 3.33 6.22 -17.12
CA TYR A 67 3.05 5.14 -18.07
C TYR A 67 2.71 3.79 -17.40
N PHE A 68 2.88 3.68 -16.06
CA PHE A 68 2.83 2.42 -15.32
C PHE A 68 2.06 2.51 -13.98
N GLY A 69 1.19 3.50 -13.80
CA GLY A 69 0.37 3.65 -12.60
C GLY A 69 -1.10 3.92 -12.94
N HIS A 70 -1.97 3.84 -11.92
CA HIS A 70 -3.40 4.04 -12.10
C HIS A 70 -3.75 5.53 -12.29
N LYS A 71 -4.59 5.80 -13.28
CA LYS A 71 -5.18 7.13 -13.57
C LYS A 71 -6.45 7.38 -12.77
N GLY A 72 -7.02 6.34 -12.18
CA GLY A 72 -8.19 6.40 -11.30
C GLY A 72 -7.86 5.89 -9.90
N ARG A 73 -8.70 6.20 -8.91
CA ARG A 73 -8.49 5.74 -7.53
C ARG A 73 -8.28 4.22 -7.48
N VAL A 74 -7.29 3.79 -6.70
CA VAL A 74 -7.11 2.37 -6.41
C VAL A 74 -8.35 1.89 -5.65
N LEU A 75 -8.89 0.76 -6.07
CA LEU A 75 -10.07 0.15 -5.47
C LEU A 75 -9.67 -1.01 -4.56
N HIS A 76 -8.70 -1.80 -4.97
CA HIS A 76 -8.25 -2.97 -4.22
C HIS A 76 -6.81 -3.34 -4.58
N VAL A 77 -6.11 -3.96 -3.62
CA VAL A 77 -4.79 -4.57 -3.80
C VAL A 77 -4.79 -6.01 -3.30
N ALA A 78 -4.03 -6.89 -3.95
CA ALA A 78 -3.89 -8.28 -3.54
C ALA A 78 -2.44 -8.76 -3.75
N LEU A 79 -2.04 -9.76 -2.96
CA LEU A 79 -0.73 -10.41 -3.05
C LEU A 79 -0.93 -11.83 -3.56
N SER A 80 -0.05 -12.30 -4.45
CA SER A 80 -0.05 -13.70 -4.87
C SER A 80 0.28 -14.64 -3.71
N PRO A 81 -0.17 -15.91 -3.72
CA PRO A 81 0.12 -16.86 -2.63
C PRO A 81 1.61 -17.12 -2.38
N ASP A 82 2.44 -17.02 -3.42
CA ASP A 82 3.90 -17.14 -3.34
C ASP A 82 4.60 -15.82 -2.94
N GLU A 83 3.83 -14.75 -2.75
CA GLU A 83 4.28 -13.39 -2.44
C GLU A 83 5.23 -12.76 -3.49
N SER A 84 5.26 -13.29 -4.71
CA SER A 84 6.15 -12.77 -5.77
C SER A 84 5.52 -11.63 -6.58
N ARG A 85 4.19 -11.49 -6.54
CA ARG A 85 3.45 -10.52 -7.35
C ARG A 85 2.40 -9.79 -6.52
N LEU A 86 2.31 -8.49 -6.76
CA LEU A 86 1.22 -7.65 -6.31
C LEU A 86 0.27 -7.37 -7.47
N PHE A 87 -1.02 -7.33 -7.15
CA PHE A 87 -2.08 -6.96 -8.06
C PHE A 87 -2.79 -5.72 -7.54
N SER A 88 -3.12 -4.81 -8.44
CA SER A 88 -3.95 -3.65 -8.13
C SER A 88 -5.02 -3.45 -9.20
N VAL A 89 -6.19 -2.99 -8.78
CA VAL A 89 -7.30 -2.63 -9.67
C VAL A 89 -7.78 -1.22 -9.32
N ALA A 90 -8.18 -0.45 -10.33
CA ALA A 90 -8.55 0.94 -10.14
C ALA A 90 -9.79 1.36 -10.94
N ALA A 91 -10.30 2.56 -10.61
CA ALA A 91 -11.46 3.16 -11.26
C ALA A 91 -11.21 3.61 -12.71
N ASP A 92 -9.99 3.50 -13.22
CA ASP A 92 -9.66 3.75 -14.63
C ASP A 92 -9.95 2.54 -15.54
N GLY A 93 -10.49 1.45 -14.98
CA GLY A 93 -10.80 0.23 -15.71
C GLY A 93 -9.58 -0.67 -15.96
N THR A 94 -8.45 -0.41 -15.31
CA THR A 94 -7.21 -1.19 -15.48
C THR A 94 -6.88 -2.04 -14.25
N ALA A 95 -6.22 -3.16 -14.52
CA ALA A 95 -5.54 -3.98 -13.51
C ALA A 95 -4.04 -3.97 -13.80
N CYS A 96 -3.21 -3.81 -12.77
CA CYS A 96 -1.77 -3.83 -12.89
C CYS A 96 -1.17 -5.00 -12.09
N VAL A 97 -0.09 -5.57 -12.62
CA VAL A 97 0.71 -6.60 -11.96
C VAL A 97 2.09 -6.02 -11.70
N TRP A 98 2.56 -6.15 -10.47
CA TRP A 98 3.84 -5.61 -10.02
C TRP A 98 4.68 -6.75 -9.48
N THR A 99 5.94 -6.81 -9.87
CA THR A 99 6.85 -7.83 -9.32
C THR A 99 7.47 -7.34 -8.02
N CYS A 100 7.36 -8.14 -6.97
CA CYS A 100 8.05 -7.92 -5.72
C CYS A 100 9.47 -8.48 -5.85
N HIS A 101 10.39 -7.67 -6.37
CA HIS A 101 11.81 -7.99 -6.28
C HIS A 101 12.34 -7.47 -4.94
N GLU A 102 12.96 -8.34 -4.14
CA GLU A 102 13.94 -7.87 -3.17
C GLU A 102 15.06 -7.23 -3.99
N SER A 103 15.27 -5.93 -3.81
CA SER A 103 16.50 -5.31 -4.26
C SER A 103 17.61 -6.00 -3.48
N GLY A 104 18.28 -6.97 -4.10
CA GLY A 104 19.52 -7.52 -3.57
C GLY A 104 20.43 -6.34 -3.31
N GLU A 105 20.81 -6.15 -2.04
CA GLU A 105 21.96 -5.32 -1.71
C GLU A 105 23.14 -5.88 -2.52
N SER A 106 23.60 -5.07 -3.49
CA SER A 106 24.85 -5.27 -4.21
C SER A 106 25.83 -4.25 -3.67
#